data_AF-A0A947F7U7-F1
#
_entry.id   AF-A0A947F7U7-F1
#
_cell.length_a   1.000
_cell.length_b   1.000
_cell.length_c   1.000
_cell.angle_alpha   90.00
_cell.angle_beta   90.00
_cell.angle_gamma   90.00
#
_symmetry.space_group_name_H-M   'P 1'
#
loop_
_entity.id
_entity.type
_entity.pdbx_description
1 polymer ?
#
loop_
_entity_poly.entity_id
_entity_poly.type
_entity_poly.pdbx_seq_one_letter_code
_entity_poly.pdbx_strand_id
1 'polypeptide(L)'
;ALVAYLLPGTDPIHKVTIIPRGRALGLTMQLPIDEKYTHSKGFLKNSICILFGGRVAEQLIFDEITTGAGNDLERATALARKMVCEWGMSDELGPLTYGKKEEQIFLGREIAQHRDFSEETATHIDQAVKDIILEASEKVSEILEGNIDILKKMADELLEKETIVLDDIVRIINELNPEEQAAKEQQEKVKDPPTADPKQEVVSAMEDDDLQDDSSKQTDKDVSLDAGSHQEPEPST
;
A
#
# COMPACT_ATOMS: atom_id res chain seq x y z
N ALA A 1 7.07 7.65 -9.28
CA ALA A 1 7.14 8.48 -8.06
C ALA A 1 5.76 8.80 -7.49
N LEU A 2 4.96 9.67 -8.11
CA LEU A 2 3.65 10.08 -7.61
C LEU A 2 2.74 8.90 -7.20
N VAL A 3 2.59 7.90 -8.07
CA VAL A 3 1.84 6.67 -7.79
C VAL A 3 2.32 5.96 -6.52
N ALA A 4 3.64 5.86 -6.32
CA ALA A 4 4.21 5.19 -5.15
C ALA A 4 3.90 5.94 -3.84
N TYR A 5 3.82 7.27 -3.90
CA TYR A 5 3.49 8.12 -2.75
C TYR A 5 2.00 8.03 -2.38
N LEU A 6 1.11 8.00 -3.38
CA LEU A 6 -0.34 8.02 -3.17
C LEU A 6 -0.92 6.64 -2.82
N LEU A 7 -0.24 5.55 -3.21
CA LEU A 7 -0.70 4.20 -2.89
C LEU A 7 -0.42 3.84 -1.42
N PRO A 8 -1.41 3.33 -0.67
CA PRO A 8 -1.19 2.89 0.70
C PRO A 8 -0.37 1.60 0.75
N GLY A 9 0.39 1.42 1.84
CA GLY A 9 1.07 0.16 2.12
C GLY A 9 2.20 -0.18 1.14
N THR A 10 2.82 0.82 0.52
CA THR A 10 4.03 0.71 -0.29
C THR A 10 5.25 1.16 0.51
N ASP A 11 6.44 0.81 0.05
CA ASP A 11 7.67 1.34 0.65
C ASP A 11 7.84 2.83 0.33
N PRO A 12 8.32 3.65 1.29
CA PRO A 12 8.47 5.08 1.11
C PRO A 12 9.49 5.39 0.01
N ILE A 13 9.19 6.43 -0.76
CA ILE A 13 10.13 6.99 -1.72
C ILE A 13 11.29 7.62 -0.97
N HIS A 14 12.50 7.31 -1.38
CA HIS A 14 13.70 7.97 -0.88
C HIS A 14 14.13 9.09 -1.83
N LYS A 15 14.23 8.79 -3.13
CA LYS A 15 14.58 9.77 -4.16
C LYS A 15 14.12 9.35 -5.54
N VAL A 16 14.02 10.31 -6.44
CA VAL A 16 13.73 10.15 -7.86
C VAL A 16 14.77 10.92 -8.65
N THR A 17 15.33 10.31 -9.70
CA THR A 17 16.34 10.96 -10.54
C THR A 17 16.12 10.64 -12.01
N ILE A 18 16.39 11.63 -12.88
CA ILE A 18 16.45 11.48 -14.33
C ILE A 18 17.89 11.31 -14.84
N ILE A 19 18.85 11.15 -13.93
CA ILE A 19 20.25 10.87 -14.30
C ILE A 19 20.35 9.39 -14.70
N PRO A 20 20.82 9.09 -15.92
CA PRO A 20 20.88 7.71 -16.41
C PRO A 20 21.84 6.85 -15.57
N ARG A 21 21.42 5.61 -15.31
CA ARG A 21 22.20 4.61 -14.56
C ARG A 21 22.09 3.25 -15.24
N GLY A 22 23.19 2.81 -15.84
CA GLY A 22 23.22 1.53 -16.55
C GLY A 22 22.24 1.53 -17.72
N ARG A 23 21.24 0.64 -17.68
CA ARG A 23 20.20 0.50 -18.71
C ARG A 23 18.96 1.38 -18.47
N ALA A 24 18.88 2.06 -17.34
CA ALA A 24 17.74 2.91 -17.00
C ALA A 24 18.06 4.39 -17.29
N LEU A 25 17.12 5.10 -17.91
CA LEU A 25 17.22 6.54 -18.20
C LEU A 25 16.89 7.43 -16.98
N GLY A 26 16.40 6.82 -15.90
CA GLY A 26 16.11 7.43 -14.62
C GLY A 26 15.73 6.34 -13.62
N LEU A 27 15.55 6.70 -12.35
CA LEU A 27 15.20 5.74 -11.30
C LEU A 27 14.34 6.40 -10.21
N THR A 28 13.27 5.71 -9.81
CA THR A 28 12.58 5.93 -8.53
C THR A 28 13.14 4.92 -7.53
N MET A 29 13.70 5.40 -6.42
CA MET A 29 14.25 4.56 -5.35
C MET A 29 13.29 4.56 -4.15
N GLN A 30 12.86 3.37 -3.74
CA GLN A 30 12.11 3.14 -2.51
C GLN A 30 13.01 2.46 -1.48
N LEU A 31 12.84 2.79 -0.20
CA LEU A 31 13.56 2.15 0.90
C LEU A 31 12.57 1.32 1.73
N PRO A 32 12.78 0.00 1.86
CA PRO A 32 11.92 -0.83 2.70
C PRO A 32 11.85 -0.34 4.15
N ILE A 33 10.66 -0.30 4.73
CA ILE A 33 10.47 0.07 6.15
C ILE A 33 10.96 -1.06 7.06
N ASP A 34 10.70 -2.31 6.68
CA ASP A 34 11.09 -3.50 7.41
C ASP A 34 11.71 -4.53 6.45
N GLU A 35 12.57 -5.40 6.97
CA GLU A 35 12.96 -6.63 6.27
C GLU A 35 11.76 -7.59 6.22
N LYS A 36 10.95 -7.48 5.15
CA LYS A 36 9.79 -8.34 4.94
C LYS A 36 10.17 -9.55 4.11
N TYR A 37 10.04 -10.74 4.71
CA TYR A 37 10.13 -12.02 3.98
C TYR A 37 8.82 -12.43 3.30
N THR A 38 7.72 -11.73 3.59
CA THR A 38 6.37 -12.02 3.10
C THR A 38 5.67 -10.75 2.62
N HIS A 39 5.04 -10.79 1.45
CA HIS A 39 4.28 -9.68 0.88
C HIS A 39 2.80 -10.05 0.71
N SER A 40 1.90 -9.11 1.02
CA SER A 40 0.46 -9.29 0.80
C SER A 40 0.10 -9.13 -0.69
N LYS A 41 -1.03 -9.71 -1.12
CA LYS A 41 -1.60 -9.51 -2.47
C LYS A 41 -1.74 -8.01 -2.79
N GLY A 42 -2.16 -7.20 -1.81
CA GLY A 42 -2.28 -5.75 -1.95
C GLY A 42 -0.94 -5.03 -2.19
N PHE A 43 0.10 -5.38 -1.43
CA PHE A 43 1.45 -4.82 -1.63
C PHE A 43 1.98 -5.11 -3.04
N LEU A 44 1.79 -6.35 -3.51
CA LEU A 44 2.24 -6.78 -4.82
C LEU A 44 1.46 -6.10 -5.95
N LYS A 45 0.13 -6.00 -5.84
CA LYS A 45 -0.70 -5.21 -6.77
C LYS A 45 -0.24 -3.75 -6.82
N ASN A 46 0.04 -3.14 -5.67
CA ASN A 46 0.54 -1.76 -5.64
C ASN A 46 1.95 -1.64 -6.23
N SER A 47 2.81 -2.64 -6.07
CA SER A 47 4.13 -2.68 -6.71
C SER A 47 4.02 -2.75 -8.24
N ILE A 48 3.06 -3.52 -8.77
CA ILE A 48 2.75 -3.55 -10.20
C ILE A 48 2.26 -2.17 -10.68
N CYS A 49 1.39 -1.50 -9.92
CA CYS A 49 0.94 -0.14 -10.22
C CYS A 49 2.12 0.84 -10.31
N ILE A 50 3.08 0.76 -9.38
CA ILE A 50 4.28 1.61 -9.39
C ILE A 50 5.13 1.38 -10.64
N LEU A 51 5.33 0.12 -11.04
CA LEU A 51 6.06 -0.24 -12.26
C LEU A 51 5.35 0.29 -13.51
N PHE A 52 4.01 0.25 -13.55
CA PHE A 52 3.22 0.77 -14.67
C PHE A 52 3.14 2.30 -14.73
N GLY A 53 3.45 2.99 -13.62
CA GLY A 53 3.31 4.44 -13.48
C GLY A 53 3.95 5.26 -14.61
N GLY A 54 5.17 4.90 -15.02
CA GLY A 54 5.88 5.64 -16.08
C GLY A 54 5.19 5.52 -17.44
N ARG A 55 4.81 4.29 -17.83
CA ARG A 55 4.13 4.03 -19.10
C ARG A 55 2.79 4.76 -19.20
N VAL A 56 1.98 4.67 -18.14
CA VAL A 56 0.65 5.30 -18.13
C VAL A 56 0.80 6.83 -18.13
N ALA A 57 1.78 7.38 -17.39
CA ALA A 57 2.08 8.80 -17.43
C ALA A 57 2.48 9.28 -18.84
N GLU A 58 3.32 8.52 -19.55
CA GLU A 58 3.70 8.83 -20.93
C GLU A 58 2.48 8.87 -21.85
N GLN A 59 1.64 7.84 -21.78
CA GLN A 59 0.43 7.76 -22.59
C GLN A 59 -0.53 8.91 -22.29
N LEU A 60 -0.74 9.26 -21.01
CA LEU A 60 -1.65 10.34 -20.61
C LEU A 60 -1.17 11.74 -21.04
N ILE A 61 0.14 12.00 -20.98
CA ILE A 61 0.70 13.33 -21.24
C ILE A 61 1.03 13.52 -22.73
N PHE A 62 1.55 12.50 -23.39
CA PHE A 62 2.08 12.60 -24.76
C PHE A 62 1.21 11.91 -25.81
N ASP A 63 0.17 11.18 -25.41
CA ASP A 63 -0.64 10.32 -26.29
C ASP A 63 0.23 9.36 -27.14
N GLU A 64 1.38 8.97 -26.58
CA GLU A 64 2.38 8.15 -27.23
C GLU A 64 2.94 7.11 -26.26
N ILE A 65 3.29 5.94 -26.80
CA ILE A 65 3.92 4.86 -26.06
C ILE A 65 5.37 4.70 -26.54
N THR A 66 6.32 4.81 -25.62
CA THR A 66 7.75 4.66 -25.93
C THR A 66 8.30 3.29 -25.52
N THR A 67 9.56 3.03 -25.85
CA THR A 67 10.32 1.85 -25.39
C THR A 67 10.94 2.04 -24.00
N GLY A 68 10.81 3.23 -23.39
CA GLY A 68 11.43 3.59 -22.11
C GLY A 68 10.94 2.75 -20.93
N ALA A 69 9.68 2.31 -20.96
CA ALA A 69 9.07 1.50 -19.91
C ALA A 69 9.32 -0.03 -20.04
N GLY A 70 10.19 -0.48 -20.95
CA GLY A 70 10.37 -1.91 -21.23
C GLY A 70 10.79 -2.74 -20.01
N ASN A 71 11.73 -2.24 -19.20
CA ASN A 71 12.17 -2.92 -17.98
C ASN A 71 11.05 -3.05 -16.94
N ASP A 72 10.22 -2.02 -16.80
CA ASP A 72 9.15 -2.03 -15.81
C ASP A 72 8.00 -2.95 -16.24
N LEU A 73 7.70 -3.01 -17.55
CA LEU A 73 6.77 -3.98 -18.13
C LEU A 73 7.22 -5.43 -17.88
N GLU A 74 8.49 -5.74 -18.12
CA GLU A 74 9.06 -7.07 -17.87
C GLU A 74 8.92 -7.44 -16.39
N ARG A 75 9.32 -6.54 -15.48
CA ARG A 75 9.24 -6.77 -14.02
C ARG A 75 7.80 -6.92 -13.54
N ALA A 76 6.89 -6.08 -14.02
CA ALA A 76 5.49 -6.14 -13.65
C ALA A 76 4.82 -7.43 -14.13
N THR A 77 5.09 -7.83 -15.37
CA THR A 77 4.58 -9.08 -15.95
C THR A 77 5.13 -10.30 -15.21
N ALA A 78 6.43 -10.30 -14.91
CA ALA A 78 7.06 -11.37 -14.13
C ALA A 78 6.46 -11.46 -12.71
N LEU A 79 6.19 -10.31 -12.07
CA LEU A 79 5.59 -10.27 -10.75
C LEU A 79 4.14 -10.78 -10.76
N ALA A 80 3.33 -10.33 -11.73
CA ALA A 80 1.97 -10.83 -11.92
C ALA A 80 1.95 -12.35 -12.18
N ARG A 81 2.87 -12.85 -13.00
CA ARG A 81 3.00 -14.30 -13.23
C ARG A 81 3.37 -15.05 -11.95
N LYS A 82 4.25 -14.51 -11.09
CA LYS A 82 4.55 -15.12 -9.78
C LYS A 82 3.34 -15.11 -8.85
N MET A 83 2.58 -14.03 -8.82
CA MET A 83 1.33 -13.95 -8.06
C MET A 83 0.37 -15.08 -8.46
N VAL A 84 0.22 -15.33 -9.77
CA VAL A 84 -0.67 -16.37 -10.27
C VAL A 84 -0.08 -17.78 -10.08
N CYS A 85 1.17 -18.01 -10.52
CA CYS A 85 1.74 -19.35 -10.61
C CYS A 85 2.44 -19.82 -9.33
N GLU A 86 3.10 -18.94 -8.57
CA GLU A 86 3.91 -19.34 -7.40
C GLU A 86 3.18 -19.12 -6.07
N TRP A 87 2.30 -18.10 -6.00
CA TRP A 87 1.67 -17.70 -4.74
C TRP A 87 0.16 -17.91 -4.68
N GLY A 88 -0.44 -18.47 -5.74
CA GLY A 88 -1.87 -18.81 -5.75
C GLY A 88 -2.80 -17.62 -5.50
N MET A 89 -2.41 -16.42 -5.98
CA MET A 89 -3.14 -15.17 -5.74
C MET A 89 -4.18 -14.85 -6.83
N SER A 90 -4.51 -15.81 -7.69
CA SER A 90 -5.62 -15.71 -8.65
C SER A 90 -6.89 -16.28 -8.02
N ASP A 91 -7.97 -15.50 -8.05
CA ASP A 91 -9.25 -15.91 -7.49
C ASP A 91 -9.93 -16.99 -8.38
N GLU A 92 -9.62 -17.00 -9.68
CA GLU A 92 -10.11 -18.00 -10.65
C GLU A 92 -9.36 -19.34 -10.54
N LEU A 93 -8.02 -19.29 -10.50
CA LEU A 93 -7.16 -20.49 -10.46
C LEU A 93 -6.97 -21.06 -9.06
N GLY A 94 -7.36 -20.29 -8.03
CA GLY A 94 -7.28 -20.66 -6.63
C GLY A 94 -5.85 -20.72 -6.07
N PRO A 95 -5.71 -21.19 -4.82
CA PRO A 95 -4.45 -21.21 -4.08
C PRO A 95 -3.56 -22.41 -4.49
N LEU A 96 -3.27 -22.53 -5.78
CA LEU A 96 -2.45 -23.60 -6.35
C LEU A 96 -1.15 -23.05 -6.94
N THR A 97 -0.11 -23.89 -6.95
CA THR A 97 1.17 -23.58 -7.60
C THR A 97 1.25 -24.25 -8.96
N TYR A 98 1.67 -23.50 -9.97
CA TYR A 98 1.79 -23.94 -11.37
C TYR A 98 3.24 -23.86 -11.84
N GLY A 99 3.72 -24.94 -12.45
CA GLY A 99 5.10 -25.07 -12.93
C GLY A 99 6.08 -25.39 -11.81
N LYS A 100 6.62 -26.61 -11.79
CA LYS A 100 7.73 -26.94 -10.89
C LYS A 100 8.96 -26.11 -11.26
N LYS A 101 9.56 -25.44 -10.27
CA LYS A 101 10.98 -25.11 -10.33
C LYS A 101 11.75 -26.41 -10.18
N GLU A 102 12.04 -27.10 -11.29
CA GLU A 102 13.09 -28.12 -11.27
C GLU A 102 14.44 -27.43 -11.07
N GLU A 103 14.82 -27.26 -9.81
CA GLU A 103 16.02 -26.55 -9.38
C GLU A 103 17.30 -27.43 -9.45
N GLN A 104 17.36 -28.40 -10.36
CA GLN A 104 18.51 -29.31 -10.54
C GLN A 104 18.91 -29.41 -12.03
N ILE A 105 19.52 -28.34 -12.55
CA ILE A 105 20.12 -28.32 -13.90
C ILE A 105 21.57 -28.82 -13.80
N PHE A 106 21.79 -30.11 -14.07
CA PHE A 106 23.12 -30.64 -14.34
C PHE A 106 23.53 -30.40 -15.81
N LEU A 107 24.83 -30.16 -15.99
CA LEU A 107 25.58 -29.78 -17.19
C LEU A 107 25.05 -30.36 -18.54
N GLY A 108 24.56 -29.49 -19.43
CA GLY A 108 24.72 -29.69 -20.89
C GLY A 108 23.53 -30.21 -21.71
N ARG A 109 22.27 -29.91 -21.37
CA ARG A 109 21.16 -29.99 -22.34
C ARG A 109 20.27 -28.76 -22.28
N GLU A 110 19.78 -28.32 -23.45
CA GLU A 110 18.68 -27.38 -23.59
C GLU A 110 17.46 -27.95 -22.85
N ILE A 111 17.04 -27.30 -21.77
CA ILE A 111 15.91 -27.73 -20.95
C ILE A 111 14.67 -27.03 -21.49
N ALA A 112 13.86 -27.76 -22.24
CA ALA A 112 12.46 -27.41 -22.37
C ALA A 112 11.86 -27.44 -20.96
N GLN A 113 11.48 -26.28 -20.41
CA GLN A 113 10.69 -26.21 -19.18
C GLN A 113 9.42 -27.02 -19.41
N HIS A 114 9.32 -28.19 -18.77
CA HIS A 114 8.12 -29.00 -18.88
C HIS A 114 7.02 -28.28 -18.08
N ARG A 115 5.97 -27.83 -18.79
CA ARG A 115 4.77 -27.28 -18.15
C ARG A 115 4.03 -28.45 -17.51
N ASP A 116 3.89 -28.43 -16.18
CA ASP A 116 3.11 -29.44 -15.44
C ASP A 116 1.58 -29.18 -15.47
N PHE A 117 1.08 -28.49 -16.50
CA PHE A 117 -0.32 -28.10 -16.61
C PHE A 117 -0.80 -28.10 -18.07
N SER A 118 -2.11 -28.23 -18.27
CA SER A 118 -2.72 -28.28 -19.60
C SER A 118 -2.62 -26.93 -20.33
N GLU A 119 -2.75 -26.93 -21.66
CA GLU A 119 -2.83 -25.70 -22.47
C GLU A 119 -4.03 -24.83 -22.08
N GLU A 120 -5.13 -25.44 -21.66
CA GLU A 120 -6.29 -24.72 -21.10
C GLU A 120 -5.91 -23.96 -19.83
N THR A 121 -5.19 -24.62 -18.90
CA THR A 121 -4.68 -23.97 -17.69
C THR A 121 -3.68 -22.86 -18.04
N ALA A 122 -2.82 -23.07 -19.04
CA ALA A 122 -1.89 -22.06 -19.53
C ALA A 122 -2.63 -20.80 -20.01
N THR A 123 -3.74 -21.00 -20.72
CA THR A 123 -4.60 -19.91 -21.21
C THR A 123 -5.22 -19.13 -20.05
N HIS A 124 -5.74 -19.82 -19.03
CA HIS A 124 -6.27 -19.18 -17.83
C HIS A 124 -5.19 -18.42 -17.05
N ILE A 125 -3.96 -18.95 -16.97
CA ILE A 125 -2.82 -18.24 -16.36
C ILE A 125 -2.53 -16.95 -17.11
N ASP A 126 -2.42 -17.02 -18.44
CA ASP A 126 -2.10 -15.84 -19.26
C ASP A 126 -3.21 -14.78 -19.17
N GLN A 127 -4.47 -15.21 -19.11
CA GLN A 127 -5.61 -14.33 -18.89
C GLN A 127 -5.58 -13.67 -17.49
N ALA A 128 -5.36 -14.43 -16.43
CA ALA A 128 -5.25 -13.89 -15.07
C ALA A 128 -4.08 -12.90 -14.93
N VAL A 129 -2.94 -13.17 -15.57
CA VAL A 129 -1.81 -12.22 -15.61
C VAL A 129 -2.20 -10.94 -16.34
N LYS A 130 -2.86 -11.06 -17.51
CA LYS A 130 -3.35 -9.91 -18.26
C LYS A 130 -4.32 -9.07 -17.44
N ASP A 131 -5.24 -9.69 -16.71
CA ASP A 131 -6.24 -8.98 -15.91
C ASP A 131 -5.58 -8.20 -14.76
N ILE A 132 -4.61 -8.78 -14.05
CA ILE A 132 -3.82 -8.07 -13.02
C ILE A 132 -3.14 -6.83 -13.61
N ILE A 133 -2.58 -6.96 -14.82
CA ILE A 133 -1.89 -5.85 -15.48
C ILE A 133 -2.86 -4.76 -15.94
N LEU A 134 -4.02 -5.12 -16.48
CA LEU A 134 -5.05 -4.17 -16.90
C LEU A 134 -5.65 -3.42 -15.71
N GLU A 135 -5.99 -4.12 -14.62
CA GLU A 135 -6.45 -3.51 -13.38
C GLU A 135 -5.43 -2.49 -12.83
N ALA A 136 -4.13 -2.85 -12.86
CA ALA A 136 -3.08 -1.95 -12.42
C ALA A 136 -2.98 -0.72 -13.33
N SER A 137 -3.08 -0.91 -14.65
CA SER A 137 -3.04 0.19 -15.62
C SER A 137 -4.21 1.16 -15.43
N GLU A 138 -5.43 0.65 -15.23
CA GLU A 138 -6.64 1.45 -14.98
C GLU A 138 -6.51 2.25 -13.68
N LYS A 139 -6.17 1.58 -12.58
CA LYS A 139 -5.94 2.23 -11.28
C LYS A 139 -4.88 3.33 -11.34
N VAL A 140 -3.80 3.09 -12.07
CA VAL A 140 -2.75 4.10 -12.27
C VAL A 140 -3.27 5.28 -13.09
N SER A 141 -4.08 5.03 -14.12
CA SER A 141 -4.70 6.09 -14.92
C SER A 141 -5.54 7.00 -14.05
N GLU A 142 -6.44 6.43 -13.23
CA GLU A 142 -7.28 7.18 -12.29
C GLU A 142 -6.46 8.05 -11.33
N ILE A 143 -5.39 7.48 -10.76
CA ILE A 143 -4.50 8.20 -9.84
C ILE A 143 -3.82 9.37 -10.55
N LEU A 144 -3.29 9.15 -11.76
CA LEU A 144 -2.54 10.18 -12.48
C LEU A 144 -3.43 11.27 -13.06
N GLU A 145 -4.60 10.91 -13.59
CA GLU A 145 -5.60 11.86 -14.10
C GLU A 145 -6.11 12.78 -12.99
N GLY A 146 -6.40 12.22 -11.80
CA GLY A 146 -6.82 13.00 -10.64
C GLY A 146 -5.72 13.91 -10.05
N ASN A 147 -4.46 13.73 -10.45
CA ASN A 147 -3.30 14.44 -9.90
C ASN A 147 -2.38 15.00 -11.01
N ILE A 148 -2.97 15.39 -12.15
CA ILE A 148 -2.22 15.78 -13.35
C ILE A 148 -1.31 16.99 -13.12
N ASP A 149 -1.75 17.95 -12.30
CA ASP A 149 -0.99 19.16 -12.01
C ASP A 149 0.24 18.85 -11.14
N ILE A 150 0.09 17.93 -10.19
CA ILE A 150 1.19 17.43 -9.36
C ILE A 150 2.19 16.69 -10.25
N LEU A 151 1.71 15.83 -11.17
CA LEU A 151 2.57 15.11 -12.10
C LEU A 151 3.43 16.06 -12.94
N LYS A 152 2.82 17.11 -13.52
CA LYS A 152 3.53 18.13 -14.30
C LYS A 152 4.54 18.89 -13.46
N LYS A 153 4.13 19.36 -12.27
CA LYS A 153 5.03 20.11 -11.37
C LYS A 153 6.24 19.28 -10.94
N MET A 154 6.04 17.99 -10.66
CA MET A 154 7.14 17.06 -10.37
C MET A 154 8.08 16.88 -11.57
N ALA A 155 7.55 16.83 -12.80
CA ALA A 155 8.36 16.73 -14.01
C ALA A 155 9.21 17.99 -14.23
N ASP A 156 8.62 19.18 -14.07
CA ASP A 156 9.33 20.46 -14.16
C ASP A 156 10.48 20.54 -13.14
N GLU A 157 10.19 20.18 -11.88
CA GLU A 157 11.21 20.18 -10.82
C GLU A 157 12.34 19.17 -11.10
N LEU A 158 12.03 18.01 -11.68
CA LEU A 158 13.03 17.03 -12.12
C LEU A 158 13.89 17.56 -13.26
N LEU A 159 13.33 18.35 -14.18
CA LEU A 159 14.11 18.99 -15.24
C LEU A 159 15.06 20.07 -14.70
N GLU A 160 14.67 20.77 -13.62
CA GLU A 160 15.51 21.78 -12.97
C GLU A 160 16.60 21.19 -12.09
N LYS A 161 16.27 20.17 -11.27
CA LYS A 161 17.17 19.63 -10.23
C LYS A 161 17.84 18.31 -10.61
N GLU A 162 17.39 17.63 -11.66
CA GLU A 162 17.76 16.27 -12.09
C GLU A 162 17.46 15.15 -11.07
N THR A 163 17.32 15.49 -9.79
CA THR A 163 17.01 14.61 -8.67
C THR A 163 16.14 15.36 -7.66
N ILE A 164 15.05 14.72 -7.22
CA ILE A 164 14.18 15.22 -6.13
C ILE A 164 14.07 14.15 -5.04
N VAL A 165 13.98 14.58 -3.79
CA VAL A 165 13.82 13.69 -2.63
C VAL A 165 12.38 13.68 -2.11
N LEU A 166 12.08 12.83 -1.13
CA LEU A 166 10.73 12.75 -0.54
C LEU A 166 10.19 14.12 -0.11
N ASP A 167 11.00 14.93 0.56
CA ASP A 167 10.60 16.24 1.07
C ASP A 167 10.20 17.20 -0.07
N ASP A 168 10.88 17.14 -1.23
CA ASP A 168 10.49 17.91 -2.42
C ASP A 168 9.11 17.46 -2.92
N ILE A 169 8.85 16.15 -2.96
CA ILE A 169 7.58 15.58 -3.41
C ILE A 169 6.45 16.00 -2.47
N VAL A 170 6.66 15.87 -1.16
CA VAL A 170 5.69 16.29 -0.13
C VAL A 170 5.38 17.78 -0.27
N ARG A 171 6.41 18.62 -0.45
CA ARG A 171 6.25 20.06 -0.68
C ARG A 171 5.39 20.34 -1.92
N ILE A 172 5.70 19.73 -3.07
CA ILE A 172 4.93 19.92 -4.31
C ILE A 172 3.46 19.54 -4.14
N ILE A 173 3.20 18.40 -3.49
CA ILE A 173 1.83 17.94 -3.25
C ILE A 173 1.08 18.92 -2.34
N ASN A 174 1.72 19.39 -1.27
CA ASN A 174 1.13 20.34 -0.34
C ASN A 174 0.85 21.70 -0.98
N GLU A 175 1.73 22.17 -1.87
CA GLU A 175 1.54 23.43 -2.61
C GLU A 175 0.29 23.38 -3.52
N LEU A 176 -0.07 22.20 -4.04
CA LEU A 176 -1.18 22.01 -4.98
C LEU A 176 -2.47 21.48 -4.33
N ASN A 177 -2.37 20.82 -3.17
CA ASN A 177 -3.51 20.31 -2.39
C ASN A 177 -3.50 20.83 -0.93
N PRO A 178 -3.75 22.14 -0.72
CA PRO A 178 -3.73 22.74 0.62
C PRO A 178 -4.83 22.19 1.55
N GLU A 179 -5.93 21.67 1.02
CA GLU A 179 -7.03 21.10 1.83
C GLU A 179 -6.64 19.78 2.52
N GLU A 180 -5.73 19.00 1.93
CA GLU A 180 -5.27 17.73 2.51
C GLU A 180 -4.31 17.96 3.70
N GLN A 181 -3.59 19.09 3.72
CA GLN A 181 -2.79 19.52 4.89
C GLN A 181 -3.69 19.86 6.08
N ALA A 182 -4.76 20.63 5.85
CA ALA A 182 -5.69 20.99 6.92
C ALA A 182 -6.31 19.74 7.58
N ALA A 183 -6.57 18.69 6.80
CA ALA A 183 -7.08 17.42 7.30
C ALA A 183 -6.03 16.59 8.07
N LYS A 184 -4.76 16.58 7.63
CA LYS A 184 -3.66 15.86 8.30
C LYS A 184 -3.20 16.57 9.60
N GLU A 185 -3.10 17.89 9.60
CA GLU A 185 -2.74 18.69 10.79
C GLU A 185 -3.81 18.59 11.89
N GLN A 186 -5.09 18.49 11.52
CA GLN A 186 -6.18 18.25 12.47
C GLN A 186 -6.12 16.84 13.08
N GLN A 187 -5.63 15.84 12.34
CA GLN A 187 -5.45 14.48 12.86
C GLN A 187 -4.19 14.33 13.73
N GLU A 188 -3.14 15.13 13.49
CA GLU A 188 -1.93 15.16 14.32
C GLU A 188 -2.17 15.88 15.66
N LYS A 189 -2.95 16.97 15.67
CA LYS A 189 -3.32 17.69 16.91
C LYS A 189 -4.22 16.89 17.87
N VAL A 190 -4.86 15.81 17.41
CA VAL A 190 -5.71 14.94 18.24
C VAL A 190 -4.92 13.81 18.91
N LYS A 191 -3.66 13.57 18.51
CA LYS A 191 -2.84 12.45 19.03
C LYS A 191 -1.98 12.79 20.25
N ASP A 192 -1.84 14.08 20.60
CA ASP A 192 -1.20 14.50 21.86
C ASP A 192 -2.27 15.01 22.84
N PRO A 193 -2.61 14.27 23.92
CA PRO A 193 -3.38 14.84 25.00
C PRO A 193 -2.52 15.90 25.73
N PRO A 194 -3.08 17.06 26.12
CA PRO A 194 -2.35 17.98 26.97
C PRO A 194 -2.14 17.30 28.33
N THR A 195 -0.87 17.04 28.66
CA THR A 195 -0.46 16.62 30.00
C THR A 195 -0.78 17.76 30.97
N ALA A 196 -1.94 17.69 31.63
CA ALA A 196 -2.30 18.61 32.69
C ALA A 196 -1.58 18.21 33.98
N ASP A 197 -0.56 19.00 34.33
CA ASP A 197 0.08 19.02 35.65
C ASP A 197 -0.91 19.59 36.69
N PRO A 198 -1.28 18.89 37.78
CA PRO A 198 -2.10 19.47 38.82
C PRO A 198 -1.24 19.82 40.04
N LYS A 199 -1.03 21.11 40.31
CA LYS A 199 -0.77 21.61 41.68
C LYS A 199 -0.93 23.13 41.83
N GLN A 200 -1.73 23.48 42.84
CA GLN A 200 -1.86 24.75 43.59
C GLN A 200 -2.48 25.93 42.81
N GLU A 201 -3.31 26.80 43.37
CA GLU A 201 -3.94 27.02 44.68
C GLU A 201 -4.97 28.13 44.42
N VAL A 202 -6.19 28.07 44.94
CA VAL A 202 -6.98 29.28 45.17
C VAL A 202 -7.80 29.17 46.45
N VAL A 203 -7.50 30.12 47.32
CA VAL A 203 -8.10 30.40 48.62
C VAL A 203 -9.42 31.18 48.47
N SER A 204 -10.42 30.76 49.28
CA SER A 204 -11.42 31.58 50.02
C SER A 204 -12.04 32.84 49.38
N ALA A 205 -13.38 32.86 49.25
CA ALA A 205 -14.36 33.74 49.93
C ALA A 205 -15.75 33.61 49.25
N MET A 206 -16.81 33.22 49.97
CA MET A 206 -18.02 34.02 50.35
C MET A 206 -18.83 34.54 49.12
N GLU A 207 -20.13 34.31 48.95
CA GLU A 207 -21.26 34.51 49.88
C GLU A 207 -22.46 33.59 49.55
N ASP A 208 -23.36 33.55 50.53
CA ASP A 208 -24.60 32.78 50.70
C ASP A 208 -25.69 32.98 49.61
N ASP A 209 -26.49 31.95 49.34
CA ASP A 209 -27.92 31.97 49.68
C ASP A 209 -28.62 30.61 49.37
N ASP A 210 -29.22 30.07 50.44
CA ASP A 210 -30.56 29.49 50.51
C ASP A 210 -31.00 28.16 49.84
N LEU A 211 -31.28 27.22 50.77
CA LEU A 211 -32.52 26.45 50.98
C LEU A 211 -32.74 25.05 50.34
N GLN A 212 -32.75 24.08 51.28
CA GLN A 212 -33.67 22.92 51.47
C GLN A 212 -33.55 21.74 50.49
N ASP A 213 -33.04 20.58 50.95
CA ASP A 213 -33.73 19.53 51.73
C ASP A 213 -34.74 18.74 50.89
N ASP A 214 -34.37 17.53 50.45
CA ASP A 214 -35.05 16.34 50.95
C ASP A 214 -34.15 15.10 50.81
N SER A 215 -34.28 14.30 51.85
CA SER A 215 -33.62 13.08 52.23
C SER A 215 -34.27 11.83 51.61
N SER A 216 -33.64 10.70 51.94
CA SER A 216 -34.20 9.34 52.00
C SER A 216 -33.95 8.47 50.76
N LYS A 217 -32.96 7.55 50.84
CA LYS A 217 -32.98 6.19 51.43
C LYS A 217 -33.41 5.17 50.37
N GLN A 218 -32.64 4.17 49.95
CA GLN A 218 -31.91 3.09 50.65
C GLN A 218 -32.49 1.75 50.16
N THR A 219 -31.64 0.71 50.19
CA THR A 219 -31.89 -0.74 50.05
C THR A 219 -31.78 -1.28 48.62
N ASP A 220 -30.69 -1.96 48.26
CA ASP A 220 -30.26 -3.33 48.64
C ASP A 220 -31.23 -4.43 48.18
N LYS A 221 -30.78 -5.29 47.26
CA LYS A 221 -30.50 -6.71 47.57
C LYS A 221 -30.02 -7.52 46.37
N ASP A 222 -28.98 -8.30 46.70
CA ASP A 222 -28.40 -9.48 46.06
C ASP A 222 -29.39 -10.49 45.43
N VAL A 223 -28.90 -11.35 44.53
CA VAL A 223 -28.65 -12.80 44.81
C VAL A 223 -28.37 -13.62 43.52
N SER A 224 -27.29 -14.42 43.58
CA SER A 224 -26.95 -15.72 42.92
C SER A 224 -26.83 -15.81 41.39
N LEU A 225 -25.70 -16.25 40.82
CA LEU A 225 -25.08 -17.60 40.81
C LEU A 225 -25.96 -18.67 40.13
N ASP A 226 -25.54 -19.13 38.94
CA ASP A 226 -25.52 -20.55 38.63
C ASP A 226 -24.43 -20.89 37.61
N ALA A 227 -23.77 -22.02 37.85
CA ALA A 227 -22.68 -22.59 37.09
C ALA A 227 -23.17 -23.86 36.38
N GLY A 228 -22.78 -24.05 35.12
CA GLY A 228 -23.14 -25.26 34.36
C GLY A 228 -22.05 -25.63 33.35
N SER A 229 -21.23 -26.59 33.73
CA SER A 229 -20.19 -27.27 32.95
C SER A 229 -20.75 -28.39 32.05
N HIS A 230 -20.07 -28.68 30.93
CA HIS A 230 -19.90 -29.98 30.21
C HIS A 230 -19.89 -29.74 28.68
N GLN A 231 -19.13 -30.42 27.81
CA GLN A 231 -18.00 -31.37 27.87
C GLN A 231 -17.61 -31.62 26.38
N GLU A 232 -16.32 -31.60 26.03
CA GLU A 232 -15.81 -31.92 24.68
C GLU A 232 -15.80 -33.44 24.41
N PRO A 233 -15.74 -33.86 23.14
CA PRO A 233 -15.03 -35.08 22.76
C PRO A 233 -13.90 -34.85 21.73
N GLU A 234 -12.78 -35.54 21.99
CA GLU A 234 -11.57 -35.71 21.18
C GLU A 234 -11.80 -36.40 19.81
N PRO A 235 -10.84 -36.29 18.86
CA PRO A 235 -10.99 -36.75 17.47
C PRO A 235 -10.50 -38.19 17.25
N SER A 236 -11.04 -38.85 16.21
CA SER A 236 -10.64 -40.18 15.76
C SER A 236 -10.05 -40.16 14.35
N THR A 237 -8.80 -40.64 14.27
CA THR A 237 -8.05 -41.29 13.17
C THR A 237 -7.85 -40.58 11.83
#